data_AF-A0A957T2U7-F1
#
_entry.id   AF-A0A957T2U7-F1
#
_cell.length_a   1.000
_cell.length_b   1.000
_cell.length_c   1.000
_cell.angle_alpha   90.00
_cell.angle_beta   90.00
_cell.angle_gamma   90.00
#
_symmetry.space_group_name_H-M   'P 1'
#
loop_
_entity.id
_entity.type
_entity.pdbx_description
1 polymer ?
#
loop_
_entity_poly.entity_id
_entity_poly.type
_entity_poly.pdbx_seq_one_letter_code
_entity_poly.pdbx_strand_id
1 'polypeptide(L)' 'MPTALVTGITGQDGSYLAEFLLEQGYRVVGMVRRTSTI' A
#
# COMPACT_ATOMS: atom_id res chain seq x y z
N MET A 1 -14.90 -8.17 4.26
CA MET A 1 -13.71 -7.86 3.45
C MET A 1 -12.58 -7.44 4.38
N PRO A 2 -11.45 -8.17 4.40
CA PRO A 2 -10.30 -7.80 5.22
C PRO A 2 -9.65 -6.50 4.71
N THR A 3 -9.02 -5.75 5.61
CA THR A 3 -8.30 -4.51 5.27
C THR A 3 -6.82 -4.69 5.56
N ALA A 4 -5.96 -4.30 4.61
CA ALA A 4 -4.51 -4.32 4.75
C ALA A 4 -3.94 -2.90 4.68
N LEU A 5 -3.10 -2.54 5.66
CA LEU A 5 -2.31 -1.31 5.64
C LEU A 5 -0.92 -1.63 5.08
N VAL A 6 -0.56 -1.01 3.95
CA VAL A 6 0.74 -1.20 3.30
C VAL A 6 1.58 0.06 3.47
N THR A 7 2.71 -0.07 4.16
CA THR A 7 3.74 0.96 4.27
C THR A 7 4.76 0.81 3.15
N GLY A 8 5.36 1.91 2.68
CA GLY A 8 6.25 1.85 1.52
C GLY A 8 5.52 1.47 0.23
N ILE A 9 4.21 1.72 0.14
CA ILE A 9 3.35 1.34 -1.01
C ILE A 9 3.83 1.93 -2.35
N THR A 10 4.61 3.01 -2.32
CA THR A 10 5.18 3.64 -3.51
C THR A 10 6.46 2.96 -4.02
N GLY A 11 7.04 2.04 -3.24
CA GLY A 11 8.17 1.21 -3.70
C GLY A 11 7.71 0.06 -4.58
N GLN A 12 8.66 -0.57 -5.27
CA GLN A 12 8.38 -1.72 -6.15
C GLN A 12 7.64 -2.82 -5.39
N ASP A 13 8.24 -3.34 -4.32
CA ASP A 13 7.65 -4.44 -3.55
C ASP A 13 6.29 -4.07 -2.95
N GLY A 14 6.14 -2.82 -2.51
CA GLY A 14 4.89 -2.29 -1.97
C GLY A 14 3.77 -2.26 -3.02
N SER A 15 4.10 -1.89 -4.26
CA SER A 15 3.13 -1.88 -5.37
C SER A 15 2.70 -3.30 -5.75
N TYR A 16 3.65 -4.24 -5.86
CA TYR A 16 3.36 -5.65 -6.19
C TYR A 16 2.51 -6.33 -5.10
N LEU A 17 2.82 -6.07 -3.82
CA LEU A 17 2.02 -6.58 -2.70
C LEU A 17 0.60 -6.00 -2.70
N ALA A 18 0.45 -4.71 -2.99
CA ALA A 18 -0.86 -4.06 -3.05
C ALA A 18 -1.73 -4.66 -4.15
N GLU A 19 -1.16 -4.90 -5.33
CA GLU A 19 -1.85 -5.49 -6.48
C GLU A 19 -2.30 -6.92 -6.17
N PHE A 20 -1.41 -7.75 -5.64
CA PHE A 20 -1.74 -9.11 -5.18
C PHE A 20 -2.88 -9.11 -4.15
N LEU A 21 -2.86 -8.23 -3.15
CA LEU A 21 -3.91 -8.17 -2.13
C LEU A 21 -5.26 -7.70 -2.68
N LEU A 22 -5.25 -6.78 -3.65
CA LEU A 22 -6.46 -6.37 -4.35
C LEU A 22 -7.09 -7.53 -5.11
N GLU A 23 -6.30 -8.35 -5.81
CA GLU A 23 -6.77 -9.57 -6.48
C GLU A 23 -7.38 -10.58 -5.50
N GLN A 24 -6.86 -10.64 -4.27
CA GLN A 24 -7.41 -11.48 -3.19
C GLN A 24 -8.67 -10.88 -2.51
N GLY A 25 -9.17 -9.73 -2.98
CA GLY A 25 -10.39 -9.10 -2.45
C GLY A 25 -10.21 -8.29 -1.17
N TYR A 26 -8.97 -7.89 -0.85
CA TYR A 26 -8.69 -7.02 0.28
C TYR A 26 -9.02 -5.57 -0.04
N ARG A 27 -9.42 -4.81 0.99
CA ARG A 27 -9.35 -3.35 0.94
C ARG A 27 -7.93 -2.91 1.30
N VAL A 28 -7.19 -2.35 0.36
CA VAL A 28 -5.81 -1.89 0.61
C VAL A 28 -5.79 -0.40 0.96
N VAL A 29 -5.06 -0.04 2.01
CA VAL A 29 -4.78 1.35 2.41
C VAL A 29 -3.28 1.57 2.36
N GLY A 30 -2.85 2.57 1.57
CA GLY A 30 -1.44 2.92 1.41
C GLY A 30 -1.00 4.04 2.34
N MET A 31 0.18 3.89 2.95
CA MET A 31 0.84 4.98 3.68
C MET A 31 1.94 5.60 2.82
N VAL A 32 1.77 6.89 2.50
CA VAL A 32 2.77 7.69 1.80
C VAL A 32 3.43 8.65 2.80
N ARG A 33 4.76 8.64 2.87
CA ARG A 33 5.50 9.62 3.67
C ARG A 33 5.29 11.00 3.05
N ARG A 34 4.79 11.96 3.84
CA ARG A 34 4.95 13.38 3.50
C ARG A 34 6.43 13.74 3.69
N THR A 35 7.11 14.11 2.62
CA THR A 35 8.36 14.87 2.74
C THR A 35 8.00 16.21 3.36
N SER A 36 8.40 16.43 4.61
CA SER A 36 8.31 17.76 5.22
C SER A 36 9.08 18.73 4.34
N THR A 37 8.39 19.69 3.73
CA THR A 37 9.04 20.83 3.08
C THR A 37 9.83 21.57 4.16
N ILE A 38 11.10 21.90 3.86
CA ILE A 38 11.94 22.74 4.72
C ILE A 38 11.38 24.15 4.87
#